data_AF-A0A6A0AUR4-F1
#
_entry.id   AF-A0A6A0AUR4-F1
#
_cell.length_a   1.000
_cell.length_b   1.000
_cell.length_c   1.000
_cell.angle_alpha   90.00
_cell.angle_beta   90.00
_cell.angle_gamma   90.00
#
_symmetry.space_group_name_H-M   'P 1'
#
loop_
_entity.id
_entity.type
_entity.pdbx_description
1 polymer ?
#
loop_
_entity_poly.entity_id
_entity_poly.type
_entity_poly.pdbx_seq_one_letter_code
_entity_poly.pdbx_strand_id
1 'polypeptide(L)' 'MAPASTPTVQDRVALAEIELCGELMIAASAADGERLSPARIDEVLNVHVSAIDAQ' A
#
# COMPACT_ATOMS: atom_id res chain seq x y z
N MET A 1 8.41 -24.14 -16.69
CA MET A 1 8.98 -23.44 -15.52
C MET A 1 10.01 -22.45 -16.07
N ALA A 2 9.76 -21.15 -15.96
CA ALA A 2 10.70 -20.14 -16.46
C ALA A 2 12.01 -20.21 -15.65
N PRO A 3 13.18 -19.98 -16.26
CA PRO A 3 14.45 -20.02 -15.52
C PRO A 3 14.43 -18.95 -14.43
N ALA A 4 14.82 -19.33 -13.22
CA ALA A 4 15.00 -18.38 -12.12
C ALA A 4 16.08 -17.37 -12.54
N SER A 5 15.70 -16.10 -12.65
CA SER A 5 16.64 -15.02 -12.95
C SER A 5 17.50 -14.76 -11.72
N THR A 6 18.80 -14.55 -11.90
CA THR A 6 19.70 -14.18 -10.81
C THR A 6 19.35 -12.76 -10.32
N PRO A 7 19.09 -12.55 -9.02
CA PRO A 7 18.67 -11.25 -8.53
C PRO A 7 19.79 -10.23 -8.69
N THR A 8 19.45 -9.13 -9.36
CA THR A 8 20.31 -8.00 -9.61
C THR A 8 20.51 -7.17 -8.34
N VAL A 9 21.41 -6.18 -8.40
CA VAL A 9 21.52 -5.19 -7.32
C VAL A 9 20.21 -4.39 -7.18
N GLN A 10 19.55 -4.08 -8.31
CA GLN A 10 18.29 -3.35 -8.31
C GLN A 10 17.17 -4.15 -7.62
N ASP A 11 17.12 -5.47 -7.82
CA ASP A 11 16.13 -6.32 -7.16
C ASP A 11 16.29 -6.30 -5.63
N ARG A 12 17.54 -6.24 -5.14
CA ARG A 12 17.82 -6.13 -3.70
C ARG A 12 17.44 -4.77 -3.12
N VAL A 13 17.68 -3.70 -3.87
CA VAL A 13 17.28 -2.34 -3.48
C VAL A 13 15.76 -2.22 -3.42
N ALA A 14 15.06 -2.69 -4.46
CA ALA A 14 13.60 -2.71 -4.50
C ALA A 14 13.01 -3.52 -3.34
N LEU A 15 13.61 -4.68 -3.01
CA LEU A 15 13.17 -5.48 -1.86
C LEU A 15 13.35 -4.73 -0.54
N ALA A 16 14.49 -4.07 -0.32
CA ALA A 16 14.73 -3.27 0.87
C ALA A 16 13.75 -2.09 0.99
N GLU A 17 13.39 -1.46 -0.14
CA GLU A 17 12.38 -0.40 -0.18
C GLU A 17 10.98 -0.93 0.17
N ILE A 18 10.61 -2.12 -0.33
CA ILE A 18 9.33 -2.76 0.00
C ILE A 18 9.26 -3.08 1.49
N GLU A 19 10.33 -3.66 2.06
CA GLU A 19 10.42 -3.97 3.49
C GLU A 19 10.27 -2.69 4.32
N LEU A 20 11.00 -1.63 3.98
CA LEU A 20 10.90 -0.33 4.66
C LEU A 20 9.49 0.28 4.54
N CYS A 21 8.89 0.25 3.35
CA CYS A 21 7.53 0.76 3.13
C CYS A 21 6.52 0.00 4.00
N GLY A 22 6.64 -1.33 4.09
CA GLY A 22 5.76 -2.16 4.91
C GLY A 22 5.81 -1.79 6.39
N GLU A 23 7.02 -1.66 6.94
CA GLU A 23 7.23 -1.24 8.34
C GLU A 23 6.63 0.14 8.62
N LEU A 24 6.83 1.10 7.72
CA LEU A 24 6.27 2.45 7.85
C LEU A 24 4.73 2.46 7.79
N MET A 25 4.13 1.61 6.95
CA MET A 25 2.67 1.50 6.84
C MET A 25 2.04 0.96 8.13
N ILE A 26 2.67 -0.05 8.73
CA ILE A 26 2.26 -0.61 10.02
C ILE A 26 2.42 0.43 11.12
N ALA A 27 3.59 1.08 11.21
CA ALA A 27 3.85 2.11 12.20
C ALA A 27 2.85 3.28 12.09
N ALA A 28 2.55 3.73 10.87
CA ALA A 28 1.55 4.77 10.64
C ALA A 28 0.13 4.33 11.03
N SER A 29 -0.24 3.07 10.76
CA SER A 29 -1.56 2.53 11.13
C SER A 29 -1.74 2.31 12.64
N ALA A 30 -0.64 2.12 13.37
CA ALA A 30 -0.61 1.91 14.82
C ALA A 30 -0.34 3.20 15.61
N ALA A 31 0.08 4.28 14.95
CA ALA A 31 0.26 5.57 15.59
C ALA A 31 -1.08 6.14 16.09
N ASP A 32 -1.07 6.82 17.24
CA ASP A 32 -2.24 7.46 17.84
C ASP A 32 -2.65 8.75 17.09
N GLY A 33 -2.94 8.62 15.80
CA GLY A 33 -3.47 9.66 14.93
C GLY A 33 -4.94 9.44 14.59
N GLU A 34 -5.67 10.52 14.29
CA GLU A 34 -7.01 10.42 13.74
C GLU A 34 -6.96 9.75 12.36
N ARG A 35 -7.89 8.82 12.11
CA ARG A 35 -7.98 8.21 10.78
C ARG A 35 -8.36 9.29 9.77
N LEU A 36 -7.90 9.15 8.53
CA LEU A 36 -8.41 9.98 7.45
C LEU A 36 -9.94 9.87 7.40
N SER A 37 -10.61 10.98 7.09
CA SER A 37 -12.05 10.94 6.90
C SER A 37 -12.42 9.99 5.75
N PRO A 38 -13.59 9.32 5.79
CA PRO A 38 -14.00 8.40 4.73
C PRO A 38 -13.93 9.02 3.33
N ALA A 39 -14.39 10.28 3.18
CA ALA A 39 -14.32 11.00 1.91
C ALA A 39 -12.87 11.19 1.41
N ARG A 40 -11.91 11.41 2.31
CA ARG A 40 -10.49 11.54 1.96
C ARG A 40 -9.87 10.19 1.62
N ILE A 41 -10.32 9.11 2.26
CA ILE A 41 -9.93 7.74 1.91
C ILE A 41 -10.43 7.39 0.51
N ASP A 42 -11.70 7.67 0.21
CA ASP A 42 -12.31 7.47 -1.11
C ASP A 42 -11.58 8.25 -2.21
N GLU A 43 -11.23 9.52 -1.94
CA GLU A 43 -10.42 10.36 -2.83
C GLU A 43 -9.05 9.73 -3.12
N VAL A 44 -8.34 9.27 -2.08
CA VAL A 44 -7.00 8.65 -2.21
C VAL A 44 -7.07 7.31 -2.94
N LEU A 45 -8.08 6.50 -2.65
CA LEU A 45 -8.26 5.19 -3.29
C LEU A 45 -8.90 5.30 -4.68
N ASN A 46 -9.30 6.51 -5.10
CA ASN A 46 -10.10 6.74 -6.29
C ASN A 46 -11.35 5.84 -6.33
N VAL A 47 -11.92 5.56 -5.15
CA VAL A 47 -13.18 4.86 -4.99
C VAL A 47 -14.26 5.92 -4.99
N HIS A 48 -14.82 6.21 -6.16
CA HIS A 48 -16.14 6.80 -6.15
C HIS A 48 -17.07 5.77 -5.54
N VAL A 49 -17.87 6.15 -4.53
CA VAL A 49 -18.94 5.30 -4.00
C VAL A 49 -19.70 4.78 -5.22
N SER A 50 -19.44 3.52 -5.57
CA SER A 50 -20.07 2.94 -6.73
C SER A 50 -21.48 2.68 -6.25
N ALA A 51 -22.48 3.19 -6.96
CA ALA A 51 -23.89 3.12 -6.59
C ALA A 51 -24.43 1.67 -6.41
N ILE A 52 -23.57 0.65 -6.49
CA ILE A 52 -23.85 -0.77 -6.26
C ILE A 52 -24.11 -1.12 -4.79
N ASP A 53 -23.75 -0.26 -3.83
CA ASP A 53 -24.01 -0.50 -2.39
C ASP A 53 -25.35 0.07 -1.90
N ALA A 54 -26.15 0.66 -2.80
CA ALA A 54 -27.43 1.31 -2.50
C ALA A 54 -28.66 0.48 -2.96
N GLN A 55 -28.58 -0.85 -2.98
CA GLN A 55 -29.72 -1.74 -3.29
C GLN A 55 -29.90 -2.86 -2.26
#